data_AF-A0A7Y7NL28-F1
#
_entry.id   AF-A0A7Y7NL28-F1
#
_cell.length_a   1.000
_cell.length_b   1.000
_cell.length_c   1.000
_cell.angle_alpha   90.00
_cell.angle_beta   90.00
_cell.angle_gamma   90.00
#
_symmetry.space_group_name_H-M   'P 1'
#
loop_
_entity.id
_entity.type
_entity.pdbx_description
1 polymer ?
#
loop_
_entity_poly.entity_id
_entity_poly.type
_entity_poly.pdbx_seq_one_letter_code
_entity_poly.pdbx_strand_id
1 'polypeptide(L)'
;MKIRLIYPKWPKLQRQTDFNLPPHGPVCFAATVPEDVELNFTDEHVEPIDMDETVDLIAISCMLTCQIKRGWEIADHFRARGIPVIFGGIGTM
;
A
#
# COMPACT_ATOMS: atom_id res chain seq x y z
N MET A 1 11.81 11.63 -8.40
CA MET A 1 11.60 10.87 -7.14
C MET A 1 10.84 9.60 -7.49
N LYS A 2 11.20 8.45 -6.93
CA LYS A 2 10.52 7.17 -7.12
C LYS A 2 9.66 6.85 -5.90
N ILE A 3 8.37 6.64 -6.10
CA ILE A 3 7.42 6.26 -5.06
C ILE A 3 6.84 4.89 -5.37
N ARG A 4 6.80 4.02 -4.37
CA ARG A 4 5.98 2.81 -4.41
C ARG A 4 4.72 3.03 -3.59
N LEU A 5 3.57 2.96 -4.23
CA LEU A 5 2.26 3.03 -3.59
C LEU A 5 1.70 1.61 -3.40
N ILE A 6 1.42 1.23 -2.16
CA ILE A 6 1.02 -0.13 -1.78
C ILE A 6 -0.40 -0.13 -1.24
N TYR A 7 -1.21 -1.05 -1.75
CA TYR A 7 -2.51 -1.43 -1.20
C TYR A 7 -2.37 -2.81 -0.53
N PRO A 8 -2.24 -2.87 0.81
CA PRO A 8 -1.97 -4.12 1.52
C PRO A 8 -3.13 -5.10 1.43
N LYS A 9 -2.86 -6.40 1.51
CA LYS A 9 -3.95 -7.38 1.52
C LYS A 9 -4.65 -7.45 2.89
N TRP A 10 -5.92 -7.87 2.90
CA TRP A 10 -6.63 -8.25 4.14
C TRP A 10 -6.95 -9.74 4.21
N PRO A 11 -7.06 -10.30 5.44
CA PRO A 11 -7.53 -11.66 5.64
C PRO A 11 -8.99 -11.82 5.18
N LYS A 12 -9.27 -12.83 4.36
CA LYS A 12 -10.64 -13.18 3.94
C LYS A 12 -11.34 -14.00 5.02
N LEU A 13 -12.65 -13.80 5.17
CA LEU A 13 -13.43 -14.54 6.17
C LEU A 13 -13.71 -15.97 5.71
N GLN A 14 -13.75 -16.91 6.66
CA GLN A 14 -14.20 -18.27 6.34
C GLN A 14 -15.63 -18.23 5.79
N ARG A 15 -15.84 -18.88 4.63
CA ARG A 15 -17.12 -18.97 3.89
C ARG A 15 -17.57 -17.67 3.21
N GLN A 16 -16.73 -16.65 3.15
CA GLN A 16 -16.93 -15.50 2.29
C GLN A 16 -16.42 -15.84 0.88
N THR A 17 -17.21 -15.55 -0.15
CA THR A 17 -16.70 -15.60 -1.53
C THR A 17 -15.56 -14.60 -1.67
N ASP A 18 -14.42 -15.03 -2.21
CA ASP A 18 -13.29 -14.14 -2.40
C ASP A 18 -13.63 -13.03 -3.39
N PHE A 19 -13.40 -11.79 -2.96
CA PHE A 19 -13.50 -10.60 -3.79
C PHE A 19 -12.42 -9.60 -3.39
N ASN A 20 -12.06 -8.73 -4.34
CA ASN A 20 -11.17 -7.60 -4.11
C ASN A 20 -11.97 -6.31 -4.29
N LEU A 21 -11.70 -5.35 -3.41
CA LEU A 21 -12.31 -4.03 -3.43
C LEU A 21 -11.45 -3.15 -4.34
N PRO A 22 -12.07 -2.34 -5.22
CA PRO A 22 -11.31 -1.44 -6.07
C PRO A 22 -10.53 -0.45 -5.21
N PRO A 23 -9.21 -0.30 -5.40
CA PRO A 23 -8.37 0.54 -4.56
C PRO A 23 -8.51 2.03 -4.95
N HIS A 24 -9.73 2.59 -4.80
CA HIS A 24 -10.04 3.94 -5.28
C HIS A 24 -9.23 5.05 -4.59
N GLY A 25 -9.07 4.96 -3.26
CA GLY A 25 -8.26 5.91 -2.49
C GLY A 25 -6.84 6.10 -3.03
N PRO A 26 -6.02 5.04 -3.15
CA PRO A 26 -4.67 5.17 -3.69
C PRO A 26 -4.65 5.56 -5.18
N VAL A 27 -5.64 5.16 -5.99
CA VAL A 27 -5.73 5.62 -7.39
C VAL A 27 -5.97 7.14 -7.48
N CYS A 28 -6.86 7.69 -6.66
CA CYS A 28 -7.05 9.14 -6.59
C CYS A 28 -5.79 9.86 -6.10
N PHE A 29 -5.10 9.31 -5.09
CA PHE A 29 -3.81 9.85 -4.64
C PHE A 29 -2.81 9.89 -5.80
N ALA A 30 -2.62 8.77 -6.51
CA ALA A 30 -1.69 8.67 -7.63
C ALA A 30 -1.99 9.70 -8.73
N ALA A 31 -3.27 9.97 -9.03
CA ALA A 31 -3.68 10.95 -10.02
C ALA A 31 -3.34 12.41 -9.64
N THR A 32 -3.06 12.68 -8.36
CA THR A 32 -2.68 14.02 -7.86
C THR A 32 -1.17 14.20 -7.72
N VAL A 33 -0.39 13.14 -7.93
CA VAL A 33 1.06 13.18 -7.83
C VAL A 33 1.64 13.93 -9.04
N PRO A 34 2.61 14.85 -8.84
CA PRO A 34 3.26 15.56 -9.93
C PRO A 34 3.88 14.64 -10.99
N GLU A 35 3.89 15.07 -12.25
CA GLU A 35 4.37 14.25 -13.39
C GLU A 35 5.88 13.91 -13.32
N ASP A 36 6.68 14.68 -12.59
CA ASP A 36 8.12 14.44 -12.37
C ASP A 36 8.42 13.38 -11.29
N VAL A 37 7.38 12.88 -10.63
CA VAL A 37 7.46 11.79 -9.67
C VAL A 37 7.05 10.48 -10.35
N GLU A 38 7.99 9.53 -10.39
CA GLU A 38 7.73 8.18 -10.88
C GLU A 38 6.99 7.40 -9.78
N LEU A 39 5.72 7.11 -10.00
CA LEU A 39 4.90 6.34 -9.06
C LEU A 39 4.51 4.99 -9.67
N ASN A 40 4.86 3.91 -8.97
CA ASN A 40 4.39 2.57 -9.27
C ASN A 40 3.40 2.11 -8.19
N PHE A 41 2.28 1.53 -8.63
CA PHE A 41 1.22 1.03 -7.75
C PHE A 41 1.28 -0.49 -7.65
N THR A 42 1.10 -1.03 -6.44
CA THR A 42 1.00 -2.46 -6.18
C THR A 42 -0.23 -2.76 -5.34
N ASP A 43 -1.11 -3.61 -5.87
CA ASP A 43 -2.21 -4.23 -5.13
C ASP A 43 -1.79 -5.62 -4.65
N GLU A 44 -1.58 -5.78 -3.34
CA GLU A 44 -1.14 -7.06 -2.76
C GLU A 44 -2.19 -8.19 -2.92
N HIS A 45 -3.43 -7.86 -3.30
CA HIS A 45 -4.42 -8.87 -3.68
C HIS A 45 -4.23 -9.43 -5.09
N VAL A 46 -3.52 -8.72 -5.96
CA VAL A 46 -3.33 -9.08 -7.37
C VAL A 46 -1.91 -9.62 -7.58
N GLU A 47 -0.92 -9.01 -6.96
CA GLU A 47 0.49 -9.35 -7.12
C GLU A 47 1.28 -9.19 -5.81
N PRO A 48 2.37 -9.93 -5.61
CA PRO A 48 3.19 -9.78 -4.41
C PRO A 48 3.89 -8.42 -4.37
N ILE A 49 4.09 -7.89 -3.17
CA ILE A 49 4.94 -6.73 -2.94
C ILE A 49 6.40 -7.16 -3.08
N ASP A 50 7.18 -6.41 -3.87
CA ASP A 50 8.64 -6.53 -3.90
C ASP A 50 9.22 -5.92 -2.62
N MET A 51 9.52 -6.78 -1.64
CA MET A 51 10.04 -6.36 -0.34
C MET A 51 11.51 -5.92 -0.42
N ASP A 52 12.23 -6.23 -1.51
CA ASP A 52 13.64 -5.86 -1.69
C ASP A 52 13.81 -4.59 -2.53
N GLU A 53 12.72 -4.02 -3.05
CA GLU A 53 12.75 -2.80 -3.85
C GLU A 53 13.40 -1.63 -3.10
N THR A 54 14.18 -0.82 -3.80
CA THR A 54 14.75 0.43 -3.28
C THR A 54 14.12 1.61 -4.00
N VAL A 55 13.37 2.43 -3.28
CA VAL A 55 12.71 3.66 -3.76
C VAL A 55 12.94 4.79 -2.78
N ASP A 56 12.60 6.02 -3.18
CA ASP A 56 12.78 7.20 -2.33
C ASP A 56 11.70 7.29 -1.23
N LEU A 57 10.53 6.68 -1.45
CA LEU A 57 9.39 6.71 -0.52
C LEU A 57 8.45 5.53 -0.74
N ILE A 58 7.98 4.94 0.36
CA ILE A 58 6.83 4.04 0.36
C ILE A 58 5.58 4.80 0.81
N ALA A 59 4.50 4.69 0.05
CA ALA A 59 3.17 5.14 0.46
C ALA A 59 2.26 3.92 0.66
N ILE A 60 1.61 3.82 1.81
CA ILE A 60 0.70 2.71 2.14
C ILE A 60 -0.71 3.26 2.33
N SER A 61 -1.67 2.71 1.60
CA SER A 61 -3.09 3.07 1.71
C SER A 61 -3.91 1.90 2.26
N CYS A 62 -4.36 2.02 3.50
CA CYS A 62 -5.26 1.07 4.15
C CYS A 62 -6.72 1.53 4.01
N MET A 63 -7.54 0.74 3.31
CA MET A 63 -8.99 0.95 3.21
C MET A 63 -9.74 0.37 4.41
N LEU A 64 -9.33 -0.80 4.91
CA LEU A 64 -10.00 -1.52 5.97
C LEU A 64 -9.11 -1.56 7.21
N THR A 65 -9.70 -1.41 8.40
CA THR A 65 -8.96 -1.51 9.68
C THR A 65 -8.26 -2.86 9.84
N CYS A 66 -8.77 -3.93 9.23
CA CYS A 66 -8.13 -5.25 9.27
C CYS A 66 -6.85 -5.34 8.41
N GLN A 67 -6.60 -4.39 7.50
CA GLN A 67 -5.33 -4.30 6.75
C GLN A 67 -4.20 -3.71 7.60
N ILE A 68 -4.50 -3.02 8.70
CA ILE A 68 -3.53 -2.21 9.45
C ILE A 68 -2.33 -3.02 9.92
N LYS A 69 -2.55 -4.23 10.44
CA LYS A 69 -1.46 -5.11 10.88
C LYS A 69 -0.50 -5.44 9.73
N ARG A 70 -1.04 -5.82 8.57
CA ARG A 70 -0.25 -6.08 7.37
C ARG A 70 0.47 -4.83 6.88
N GLY A 71 -0.21 -3.68 6.93
CA GLY A 71 0.38 -2.39 6.63
C GLY A 71 1.57 -2.04 7.54
N TRP A 72 1.48 -2.31 8.84
CA TRP A 72 2.60 -2.11 9.77
C TRP A 72 3.78 -3.03 9.47
N GLU A 73 3.55 -4.30 9.16
CA GLU A 73 4.62 -5.22 8.76
C GLU A 73 5.40 -4.69 7.55
N ILE A 74 4.68 -4.19 6.54
CA ILE A 74 5.28 -3.59 5.35
C ILE A 74 6.04 -2.31 5.72
N ALA A 75 5.42 -1.42 6.51
CA ALA A 75 6.03 -0.17 6.95
C ALA A 75 7.32 -0.41 7.74
N ASP A 76 7.30 -1.32 8.71
CA ASP A 76 8.42 -1.65 9.58
C ASP A 76 9.58 -2.23 8.77
N HIS A 77 9.30 -3.08 7.79
CA HIS A 77 10.32 -3.62 6.89
C HIS A 77 11.07 -2.53 6.13
N PHE A 78 10.36 -1.62 5.45
CA PHE A 78 10.99 -0.54 4.69
C PHE A 78 11.66 0.51 5.59
N ARG A 79 11.07 0.81 6.75
CA ARG A 79 11.69 1.69 7.75
C ARG A 79 13.00 1.11 8.30
N ALA A 80 13.07 -0.21 8.53
CA ALA A 80 14.30 -0.87 8.96
C ALA A 80 15.42 -0.78 7.91
N ARG A 81 15.04 -0.61 6.63
CA ARG A 81 15.96 -0.36 5.51
C ARG A 81 16.29 1.13 5.30
N GLY A 82 15.79 2.01 6.17
CA GLY A 82 16.02 3.46 6.09
C GLY A 82 15.18 4.17 5.02
N ILE A 83 14.19 3.49 4.41
CA ILE A 83 13.30 4.09 3.42
C ILE A 83 12.14 4.75 4.17
N PRO A 84 11.83 6.05 3.92
CA PRO A 84 10.72 6.71 4.59
C PRO A 84 9.39 6.11 4.14
N VAL A 85 8.40 6.15 5.04
CA VAL A 85 7.06 5.59 4.82
C VAL A 85 5.99 6.62 5.18
N ILE A 86 5.04 6.85 4.28
CA ILE A 86 3.76 7.51 4.57
C ILE A 86 2.70 6.42 4.70
N PHE A 87 1.90 6.50 5.76
CA PHE A 87 0.87 5.52 6.09
C PHE A 87 -0.48 6.22 6.27
N GLY A 88 -1.49 5.84 5.51
CA GLY A 88 -2.80 6.48 5.56
C GLY A 88 -3.92 5.66 4.93
N GLY A 89 -5.04 6.31 4.66
CA GLY A 89 -6.27 5.70 4.13
C GLY A 89 -7.40 5.71 5.16
N ILE A 90 -8.64 5.45 4.72
CA ILE A 90 -9.82 5.54 5.62
C ILE A 90 -9.75 4.56 6.78
N GLY A 91 -9.06 3.43 6.63
CA GLY A 91 -8.90 2.45 7.70
C GLY A 91 -7.99 2.89 8.85
N THR A 92 -7.29 4.03 8.73
CA THR A 92 -6.41 4.59 9.76
C THR A 92 -7.09 5.66 10.64
N MET A 93 -8.33 6.03 10.32
CA MET A 93 -9.17 6.88 11.18
C MET A 93 -9.87 6.03 12.25
#